data_AF-A0A371DM21-F1
#
_entry.id   AF-A0A371DM21-F1
#
_cell.length_a   1.000
_cell.length_b   1.000
_cell.length_c   1.000
_cell.angle_alpha   90.00
_cell.angle_beta   90.00
_cell.angle_gamma   90.00
#
_symmetry.space_group_name_H-M   'P 1'
#
loop_
_entity.id
_entity.type
_entity.pdbx_description
1 polymer ?
#
loop_
_entity_poly.entity_id
_entity_poly.type
_entity_poly.pdbx_seq_one_letter_code
_entity_poly.pdbx_strand_id
1 'polypeptide(L)'
;GENISEAAHKPIYSWVEVSYVCRSWREAALHSAELWTTIVLDERVQAKFIELLLDRSRGLPLTVVMHAAEEDYHCLSCSAEGDRGNTNYDDAVIILKEILPRTRRLSVFFNKRRHEEVW
;
A
#
# COMPACT_ATOMS: atom_id res chain seq x y z
N GLY A 1 20.69 -11.15 -9.91
CA GLY A 1 19.81 -10.10 -10.46
C GLY A 1 18.43 -10.70 -10.53
N GLU A 2 17.56 -10.35 -9.57
CA GLU A 2 16.15 -10.73 -9.66
C GLU A 2 15.54 -9.96 -10.84
N ASN A 3 14.72 -10.64 -11.65
CA ASN A 3 13.98 -10.02 -12.74
C ASN A 3 13.05 -8.96 -12.14
N ILE A 4 13.29 -7.69 -12.47
CA ILE A 4 12.52 -6.53 -11.99
C ILE A 4 11.01 -6.71 -12.28
N SER A 5 10.67 -7.41 -13.38
CA SER A 5 9.30 -7.76 -13.73
C SER A 5 8.62 -8.69 -12.72
N GLU A 6 9.33 -9.65 -12.13
CA GLU A 6 8.74 -10.65 -11.23
C GLU A 6 8.41 -10.06 -9.84
N ALA A 7 9.21 -9.10 -9.38
CA ALA A 7 8.94 -8.36 -8.15
C ALA A 7 7.74 -7.41 -8.28
N ALA A 8 7.54 -6.80 -9.46
CA ALA A 8 6.44 -5.87 -9.72
C ALA A 8 5.04 -6.50 -9.60
N HIS A 9 4.93 -7.82 -9.81
CA HIS A 9 3.66 -8.56 -9.81
C HIS A 9 3.31 -9.25 -8.49
N LYS A 10 4.15 -9.17 -7.45
CA LYS A 10 3.81 -9.77 -6.15
C LYS A 10 2.64 -9.01 -5.50
N PRO A 11 1.58 -9.71 -5.04
CA PRO A 11 0.45 -9.07 -4.40
C PRO A 11 0.88 -8.40 -3.08
N ILE A 12 0.56 -7.12 -2.94
CA ILE A 12 0.93 -6.30 -1.77
C ILE A 12 0.23 -6.81 -0.50
N TYR A 13 -1.03 -7.27 -0.62
CA TYR A 13 -1.88 -7.68 0.49
C TYR A 13 -2.27 -9.16 0.43
N SER A 14 -1.32 -10.07 0.23
CA SER A 14 -1.59 -11.52 0.17
C SER A 14 -2.28 -12.05 1.41
N TRP A 15 -2.03 -11.47 2.59
CA TRP A 15 -2.69 -11.88 3.84
C TRP A 15 -4.22 -11.69 3.81
N VAL A 16 -4.77 -10.83 2.94
CA VAL A 16 -6.23 -10.62 2.81
C VAL A 16 -6.93 -11.87 2.26
N GLU A 17 -6.18 -12.79 1.62
CA GLU A 17 -6.67 -14.11 1.17
C GLU A 17 -7.30 -14.92 2.31
N VAL A 18 -6.88 -14.69 3.55
CA VAL A 18 -7.48 -15.29 4.75
C VAL A 18 -8.99 -15.04 4.83
N SER A 19 -9.47 -13.91 4.29
CA SER A 19 -10.90 -13.55 4.28
C SER A 19 -11.73 -14.23 3.17
N TYR A 20 -11.07 -14.94 2.24
CA TYR A 20 -11.72 -15.62 1.12
C TYR A 20 -11.81 -17.15 1.30
N VAL A 21 -11.21 -17.73 2.34
CA VAL A 21 -11.17 -19.18 2.57
C VAL A 21 -12.57 -19.79 2.75
N CYS A 22 -13.32 -19.30 3.73
CA CYS A 22 -14.73 -19.66 3.95
C CYS A 22 -15.44 -18.56 4.73
N ARG A 23 -16.77 -18.68 4.90
CA ARG A 23 -17.58 -17.68 5.62
C ARG A 23 -17.09 -17.44 7.06
N SER A 24 -16.73 -18.51 7.78
CA SER A 24 -16.26 -18.41 9.16
C SER A 24 -14.93 -17.66 9.26
N TRP A 25 -13.99 -17.92 8.34
CA TRP A 25 -12.71 -17.21 8.28
C TRP A 25 -12.88 -15.75 7.88
N ARG A 26 -13.79 -15.47 6.95
CA ARG A 26 -14.16 -14.10 6.59
C ARG A 26 -14.69 -13.33 7.80
N GLU A 27 -15.63 -13.90 8.53
CA GLU A 27 -16.17 -13.31 9.76
C GLU A 27 -15.06 -13.03 10.77
N ALA A 28 -14.20 -14.01 11.05
CA ALA A 28 -13.09 -13.83 11.98
C ALA A 28 -12.12 -12.72 11.54
N ALA A 29 -11.74 -12.70 10.25
CA ALA A 29 -10.83 -11.70 9.71
C ALA A 29 -11.42 -10.29 9.78
N LEU A 30 -12.70 -10.12 9.45
CA LEU A 30 -13.37 -8.82 9.49
C LEU A 30 -13.59 -8.30 10.93
N HIS A 31 -13.59 -9.18 11.93
CA HIS A 31 -13.74 -8.80 13.33
C HIS A 31 -12.42 -8.58 14.09
N SER A 32 -11.28 -9.01 13.55
CA SER A 32 -9.95 -8.71 14.10
C SER A 32 -9.37 -7.46 13.44
N ALA A 33 -9.40 -6.35 14.16
CA ALA A 33 -8.91 -5.06 13.66
C ALA A 33 -7.39 -5.05 13.43
N GLU A 34 -6.65 -5.86 14.19
CA GLU A 34 -5.19 -6.00 14.13
C GLU A 34 -4.69 -6.49 12.77
N LEU A 35 -5.49 -7.30 12.06
CA LEU A 35 -5.13 -7.74 10.71
C LEU A 35 -5.02 -6.58 9.72
N TRP A 36 -5.74 -5.48 9.96
CA TRP A 36 -5.88 -4.37 9.02
C TRP A 36 -4.99 -3.17 9.36
N THR A 37 -4.06 -3.31 10.33
CA THR A 37 -3.19 -2.20 10.77
C THR A 37 -1.96 -1.98 9.90
N THR A 38 -1.69 -2.87 8.94
CA THR A 38 -0.57 -2.72 8.00
C THR A 38 -1.06 -2.02 6.74
N ILE A 39 -0.63 -0.78 6.55
CA ILE A 39 -0.99 0.06 5.41
C ILE A 39 0.22 0.20 4.50
N VAL A 40 0.08 -0.22 3.25
CA VAL A 40 1.07 -0.04 2.20
C VAL A 40 0.55 1.02 1.23
N LEU A 41 1.24 2.15 1.23
CA LEU A 41 1.04 3.28 0.34
C LEU A 41 1.96 3.09 -0.88
N ASP A 42 1.37 2.64 -1.98
CA ASP A 42 2.07 2.24 -3.20
C ASP A 42 1.17 2.59 -4.38
N GLU A 43 1.75 3.07 -5.47
CA GLU A 43 1.08 3.47 -6.71
C GLU A 43 0.15 2.41 -7.31
N ARG A 44 0.37 1.12 -6.99
CA ARG A 44 -0.47 -0.01 -7.42
C ARG A 44 -1.73 -0.17 -6.57
N VAL A 45 -1.85 0.56 -5.46
CA VAL A 45 -2.94 0.46 -4.50
C VAL A 45 -3.83 1.69 -4.58
N GLN A 46 -5.11 1.47 -4.89
CA GLN A 46 -6.08 2.55 -4.96
C GLN A 46 -6.43 3.09 -3.57
N ALA A 47 -6.61 4.40 -3.47
CA ALA A 47 -7.01 5.11 -2.25
C ALA A 47 -8.21 4.46 -1.54
N LYS A 48 -9.26 4.11 -2.29
CA LYS A 48 -10.47 3.45 -1.77
C LYS A 48 -10.19 2.12 -1.06
N PHE A 49 -9.18 1.38 -1.49
CA PHE A 49 -8.79 0.16 -0.79
C PHE A 49 -8.09 0.48 0.52
N ILE A 50 -7.24 1.52 0.54
CA ILE A 50 -6.61 2.01 1.78
C ILE A 50 -7.66 2.47 2.78
N GLU A 51 -8.66 3.24 2.37
CA GLU A 51 -9.79 3.65 3.21
C GLU A 51 -10.49 2.45 3.87
N LEU A 52 -10.73 1.38 3.11
CA LEU A 52 -11.30 0.14 3.64
C LEU A 52 -10.42 -0.51 4.72
N LEU A 53 -9.09 -0.52 4.55
CA LEU A 53 -8.17 -1.02 5.56
C LEU A 53 -8.22 -0.14 6.82
N LEU A 54 -8.25 1.18 6.64
CA LEU A 54 -8.32 2.16 7.73
C LEU A 54 -9.59 2.00 8.55
N ASP A 55 -10.75 1.84 7.90
CA ASP A 55 -12.03 1.56 8.57
C ASP A 55 -11.96 0.27 9.39
N ARG A 56 -11.40 -0.80 8.80
CA ARG A 56 -11.28 -2.11 9.46
C ARG A 56 -10.26 -2.12 10.60
N SER A 57 -9.27 -1.23 10.57
CA SER A 57 -8.30 -1.09 11.66
C SER A 57 -8.89 -0.48 12.94
N ARG A 58 -10.12 0.07 12.89
CA ARG A 58 -10.89 0.60 14.04
C ARG A 58 -10.09 1.55 14.95
N GLY A 59 -9.23 2.38 14.38
CA GLY A 59 -8.44 3.34 15.15
C GLY A 59 -7.21 2.76 15.85
N LEU A 60 -6.86 1.49 15.62
CA LEU A 60 -5.63 0.92 16.16
C LEU A 60 -4.39 1.60 15.57
N PRO A 61 -3.25 1.60 16.30
CA PRO A 61 -1.99 2.14 15.80
C PRO A 61 -1.53 1.43 14.52
N LEU A 62 -1.11 2.21 13.52
CA LEU A 62 -0.80 1.71 12.19
C LEU A 62 0.70 1.43 12.00
N THR A 63 1.00 0.40 11.22
CA THR A 63 2.31 0.22 10.57
C THR A 63 2.16 0.63 9.11
N VAL A 64 2.85 1.69 8.73
CA VAL A 64 2.77 2.28 7.39
C VAL A 64 4.06 2.02 6.64
N VAL A 65 3.94 1.51 5.42
CA VAL A 65 5.03 1.37 4.45
C VAL A 65 4.68 2.25 3.26
N MET A 66 5.57 3.15 2.87
CA MET A 66 5.40 4.00 1.70
C MET A 66 6.50 3.71 0.69
N HIS A 67 6.12 3.44 -0.56
CA HIS A 67 7.04 3.37 -1.68
C HIS A 67 6.95 4.68 -2.47
N ALA A 68 8.05 5.43 -2.48
CA ALA A 68 8.23 6.61 -3.30
C ALA A 68 9.17 6.24 -4.47
N ALA A 69 8.60 5.66 -5.52
CA ALA A 69 9.30 5.27 -6.74
C ALA A 69 9.02 6.27 -7.88
N GLU A 70 9.97 6.41 -8.81
CA GLU A 70 9.72 7.03 -10.12
C GLU A 70 9.23 5.97 -11.13
N GLU A 71 8.50 6.43 -12.15
CA GLU A 71 7.75 5.69 -13.19
C GLU A 71 8.54 4.58 -13.93
N ASP A 72 9.87 4.55 -13.79
CA ASP A 72 10.80 3.65 -14.51
C ASP A 72 10.70 2.16 -14.12
N TYR A 73 9.95 1.82 -13.05
CA TYR A 73 9.81 0.43 -12.56
C TYR A 73 8.48 -0.23 -12.92
N HIS A 74 7.60 0.46 -13.64
CA HIS A 74 6.38 -0.16 -14.13
C HIS A 74 6.70 -1.14 -15.26
N CYS A 75 6.11 -2.35 -15.21
CA CYS A 75 6.09 -3.18 -16.40
C CYS A 75 5.14 -2.54 -17.44
N LEU A 76 5.40 -2.76 -18.73
CA LEU A 76 4.63 -2.19 -19.85
C LEU A 76 3.10 -2.38 -19.72
N SER A 77 2.65 -3.45 -19.05
CA SER A 77 1.23 -3.69 -18.77
C SER A 77 0.65 -2.84 -17.63
N CYS A 78 1.45 -2.41 -16.66
CA CYS A 78 1.04 -1.49 -15.59
C CYS A 78 1.08 -0.02 -16.07
N SER A 79 2.02 0.32 -16.96
CA SER A 79 2.06 1.63 -17.65
C SER A 79 0.89 1.85 -18.62
N ALA A 80 0.28 0.77 -19.10
CA ALA A 80 -0.83 0.82 -20.06
C ALA A 80 -2.16 1.33 -19.45
N GLU A 81 -2.25 1.49 -18.12
CA GLU A 81 -3.44 2.01 -17.44
C GLU A 81 -3.47 3.55 -17.26
N GLY A 82 -2.57 4.29 -17.91
CA GLY A 82 -2.57 5.76 -17.90
C GLY A 82 -2.08 6.38 -16.57
N ASP A 83 -2.46 7.65 -16.32
CA ASP A 83 -2.04 8.50 -15.18
C ASP A 83 -2.46 7.98 -13.77
N ARG A 84 -3.03 6.77 -13.68
CA ARG A 84 -3.55 6.19 -12.44
C ARG A 84 -2.49 6.00 -11.36
N GLY A 85 -1.25 5.70 -11.76
CA GLY A 85 -0.12 5.56 -10.83
C GLY A 85 0.16 6.87 -10.09
N ASN A 86 0.18 7.99 -10.83
CA ASN A 86 0.39 9.34 -10.28
C ASN A 86 -0.77 9.75 -9.37
N THR A 87 -2.03 9.50 -9.77
CA THR A 87 -3.18 9.80 -8.90
C THR A 87 -3.15 9.00 -7.60
N ASN A 88 -2.78 7.71 -7.65
CA ASN A 88 -2.69 6.88 -6.45
C ASN A 88 -1.55 7.34 -5.52
N TYR A 89 -0.44 7.82 -6.08
CA TYR A 89 0.65 8.37 -5.29
C TYR A 89 0.25 9.69 -4.62
N ASP A 90 -0.40 10.60 -5.33
CA ASP A 90 -0.89 11.87 -4.77
C ASP A 90 -1.91 11.61 -3.64
N ASP A 91 -2.86 10.70 -3.86
CA ASP A 91 -3.80 10.27 -2.84
C ASP A 91 -3.09 9.63 -1.65
N ALA A 92 -2.08 8.79 -1.89
CA ALA A 92 -1.28 8.18 -0.84
C ALA A 92 -0.55 9.21 0.02
N VAL A 93 -0.04 10.30 -0.57
CA VAL A 93 0.58 11.42 0.17
C VAL A 93 -0.45 12.15 1.03
N ILE A 94 -1.67 12.36 0.53
CA ILE A 94 -2.76 12.97 1.30
C ILE A 94 -3.14 12.07 2.47
N ILE A 95 -3.42 10.79 2.20
CA ILE A 95 -3.78 9.79 3.21
C ILE A 95 -2.69 9.69 4.28
N LEU A 96 -1.40 9.67 3.89
CA LEU A 96 -0.31 9.62 4.85
C LEU A 96 -0.40 10.75 5.87
N LYS A 97 -0.62 11.99 5.42
CA LYS A 97 -0.75 13.16 6.31
C LYS A 97 -1.88 12.98 7.32
N GLU A 98 -3.00 12.42 6.89
CA GLU A 98 -4.17 12.18 7.75
C GLU A 98 -3.90 11.09 8.80
N ILE A 99 -3.19 10.02 8.42
CA ILE A 99 -2.98 8.86 9.30
C ILE A 99 -1.70 8.95 10.14
N LEU A 100 -0.82 9.92 9.88
CA LEU A 100 0.42 10.15 10.62
C LEU A 100 0.23 10.18 12.15
N PRO A 101 -0.78 10.89 12.72
CA PRO A 101 -1.00 10.91 14.17
C PRO A 101 -1.27 9.53 14.79
N ARG A 102 -1.75 8.57 13.99
CA ARG A 102 -2.05 7.20 14.42
C ARG A 102 -0.99 6.20 13.99
N THR A 103 0.09 6.65 13.36
CA THR A 103 1.15 5.79 12.85
C THR A 103 2.17 5.49 13.95
N ARG A 104 2.28 4.21 14.34
CA ARG A 104 3.27 3.75 15.30
C ARG A 104 4.63 3.49 14.65
N ARG A 105 4.62 3.05 13.38
CA ARG A 105 5.82 2.76 12.60
C ARG A 105 5.62 3.24 11.18
N LEU A 106 6.53 4.05 10.69
CA LEU A 106 6.59 4.49 9.30
C LEU A 106 7.90 3.99 8.68
N SER A 107 7.81 3.33 7.54
CA SER A 107 8.98 2.97 6.71
C SER A 107 8.77 3.58 5.33
N VAL A 108 9.70 4.44 4.90
CA VAL A 108 9.64 5.07 3.57
C VAL A 108 10.80 4.55 2.74
N PHE A 109 10.48 4.01 1.57
CA PHE A 109 11.47 3.54 0.61
C PHE A 109 11.52 4.51 -0.55
N PHE A 110 12.66 5.19 -0.68
CA PHE A 110 12.94 6.05 -1.81
C PHE A 110 13.64 5.23 -2.87
N ASN A 111 12.99 5.03 -4.01
CA ASN A 111 13.63 4.51 -5.20
C ASN A 111 13.58 5.59 -6.28
N LYS A 112 14.30 6.68 -5.99
CA LYS A 112 14.49 7.83 -6.87
C LYS A 112 15.94 7.85 -7.34
N ARG A 113 16.19 7.97 -8.65
CA ARG A 113 17.56 8.12 -9.19
C ARG A 113 18.25 9.39 -8.67
N ARG A 114 17.50 10.34 -8.12
CA ARG A 114 17.96 11.57 -7.46
C ARG A 114 17.52 11.68 -5.99
N HIS A 115 17.69 10.61 -5.22
CA HIS A 115 17.43 10.63 -3.76
C HIS A 115 18.32 11.64 -2.99
N GLU A 116 19.37 12.14 -3.63
CA GLU A 116 20.35 13.11 -3.10
C GLU A 116 19.79 14.54 -3.02
N GLU A 117 18.72 14.85 -3.76
CA GLU A 117 18.07 16.17 -3.79
C GLU A 117 16.91 16.30 -2.77
N VAL A 118 16.63 15.24 -2.02
CA VAL A 118 15.52 15.18 -1.04
C VAL A 118 15.96 15.70 0.36
N TRP A 119 17.25 15.99 0.55
CA TRP A 119 17.83 16.51 1.80
C TRP A 119 18.44 17.90 1.61
#